data_AF-A0A2E4HI19-F1
#
_entry.id   AF-A0A2E4HI19-F1
#
_cell.length_a   1.000
_cell.length_b   1.000
_cell.length_c   1.000
_cell.angle_alpha   90.00
_cell.angle_beta   90.00
_cell.angle_gamma   90.00
#
_symmetry.space_group_name_H-M   'P 1'
#
loop_
_entity.id
_entity.type
_entity.pdbx_description
1 polymer ?
#
loop_
_entity_poly.entity_id
_entity_poly.type
_entity_poly.pdbx_seq_one_letter_code
_entity_poly.pdbx_strand_id
1 'polypeptide(L)'
;MIHINVSEGLISGSYGETPFSVTYDQNLYDAMIKVANAANDATDMETYKLHLDEFESLTVEDYTKVIQDKCEFIYVNPSSGDFFLKVGDVVTNQPMPKALVDRIYESIDMGIDFEPLVKMWTRWLRNPLLKEKGQDFSERFFNFVNMKYVHPKLMKELVEEQGLTEEVAERRATMYQMKITKEGLLNGYKVSKEVLHKYDAESGERVDRYKRTFNPDTGEIDSEGIPEVVEDRLFEPAIMGSGGDAFSCEGSNGFNSDGHFIKVGCSHRLPSWDCVNTNDYKSCVKGLHVGGLKYISFYSGEIHNVFIDPMHVGAIPDDVDGAIRCLQYFVHSSLAGVNGSIYHSSTYAAKTDEEWKNMRKEILVDYLDQVNQVQESRKQLMEL
;
A
#
# COMPACT_ATOMS: atom_id res chain seq x y z
N MET A 1 -36.35 12.84 21.94
CA MET A 1 -36.73 11.42 21.96
C MET A 1 -35.53 10.63 21.48
N ILE A 2 -35.32 9.43 22.03
CA ILE A 2 -34.19 8.57 21.68
C ILE A 2 -34.73 7.36 20.93
N HIS A 3 -34.19 7.10 19.75
CA HIS A 3 -34.54 5.98 18.89
C HIS A 3 -33.32 5.08 18.73
N ILE A 4 -33.52 3.77 18.91
CA ILE A 4 -32.47 2.75 18.85
C ILE A 4 -32.99 1.60 17.99
N ASN A 5 -32.23 1.21 16.98
CA ASN A 5 -32.44 0.07 16.10
C ASN A 5 -31.20 -0.81 16.07
N VAL A 6 -31.36 -2.10 15.84
CA VAL A 6 -30.25 -3.04 15.64
C VAL A 6 -30.38 -3.68 14.28
N SER A 7 -29.35 -3.57 13.46
CA SER A 7 -29.30 -4.14 12.11
C SER A 7 -27.85 -4.46 11.73
N GLU A 8 -27.63 -5.63 11.12
CA GLU A 8 -26.33 -6.02 10.55
C GLU A 8 -25.12 -5.89 11.52
N GLY A 9 -25.32 -6.15 12.81
CA GLY A 9 -24.25 -6.04 13.81
C GLY A 9 -23.96 -4.61 14.29
N LEU A 10 -24.82 -3.65 13.96
CA LEU A 10 -24.75 -2.26 14.40
C LEU A 10 -25.98 -1.88 15.22
N ILE A 11 -25.79 -1.03 16.23
CA ILE A 11 -26.82 -0.28 16.94
C ILE A 11 -26.85 1.11 16.31
N SER A 12 -27.96 1.48 15.67
CA SER A 12 -28.11 2.76 14.97
C SER A 12 -29.38 3.48 15.40
N GLY A 13 -29.40 4.80 15.26
CA GLY A 13 -30.57 5.57 15.66
C GLY A 13 -30.34 7.06 15.72
N SER A 14 -31.13 7.73 16.55
CA SER A 14 -30.97 9.16 16.82
C SER A 14 -31.37 9.52 18.24
N TYR A 15 -30.70 10.53 18.81
CA TYR A 15 -31.12 11.18 20.04
C TYR A 15 -31.34 12.67 19.74
N GLY A 16 -32.57 13.15 19.90
CA GLY A 16 -32.93 14.49 19.44
C GLY A 16 -32.83 14.60 17.91
N GLU A 17 -31.97 15.50 17.41
CA GLU A 17 -31.67 15.67 15.98
C GLU A 17 -30.34 15.02 15.57
N THR A 18 -29.61 14.39 16.51
CA THR A 18 -28.29 13.82 16.26
C THR A 18 -28.40 12.34 15.90
N PRO A 19 -28.01 11.92 14.68
CA PRO A 19 -27.92 10.52 14.32
C PRO A 19 -26.67 9.87 14.94
N PHE A 20 -26.75 8.57 15.26
CA PHE A 20 -25.61 7.78 15.74
C PHE A 20 -25.59 6.38 15.14
N SER A 21 -24.41 5.76 15.13
CA SER A 21 -24.20 4.35 14.80
C SER A 21 -23.00 3.83 15.57
N VAL A 22 -23.18 2.73 16.30
CA VAL A 22 -22.14 2.06 17.09
C VAL A 22 -22.23 0.55 16.88
N THR A 23 -21.14 -0.18 17.11
CA THR A 23 -21.06 -1.63 16.97
C THR A 23 -21.92 -2.32 18.03
N TYR A 24 -22.59 -3.40 17.64
CA TYR A 24 -23.45 -4.16 18.55
C TYR A 24 -22.62 -4.89 19.61
N ASP A 25 -22.78 -4.45 20.85
CA ASP A 25 -22.41 -5.17 22.06
C ASP A 25 -23.66 -5.28 22.96
N GLN A 26 -23.89 -6.46 23.55
CA GLN A 26 -25.08 -6.71 24.36
C GLN A 26 -25.13 -5.81 25.61
N ASN A 27 -23.99 -5.59 26.28
CA ASN A 27 -23.96 -4.76 27.48
C ASN A 27 -24.18 -3.28 27.15
N LEU A 28 -23.59 -2.81 26.03
CA LEU A 28 -23.80 -1.47 25.52
C LEU A 28 -25.26 -1.25 25.11
N TYR A 29 -25.86 -2.20 24.39
CA TYR A 29 -27.26 -2.14 24.01
C TYR A 29 -28.19 -2.05 25.23
N ASP A 30 -27.96 -2.89 26.24
CA ASP A 30 -28.76 -2.88 27.47
C ASP A 30 -28.61 -1.55 28.24
N ALA A 31 -27.40 -0.97 28.26
CA ALA A 31 -27.15 0.35 28.84
C ALA A 31 -27.88 1.47 28.05
N MET A 32 -27.80 1.45 26.72
CA MET A 32 -28.47 2.43 25.85
C MET A 32 -29.99 2.37 26.01
N ILE A 33 -30.59 1.18 26.03
CA ILE A 33 -32.03 1.00 26.24
C ILE A 33 -32.45 1.51 27.62
N LYS A 34 -31.65 1.25 28.66
CA LYS A 34 -31.94 1.73 30.01
C LYS A 34 -31.97 3.26 30.08
N VAL A 35 -30.97 3.93 29.51
CA VAL A 35 -30.89 5.40 29.49
C VAL A 35 -31.98 5.99 28.58
N ALA A 36 -32.28 5.36 27.45
CA ALA A 36 -33.37 5.78 26.57
C ALA A 36 -34.75 5.70 27.23
N ASN A 37 -35.02 4.64 27.99
CA ASN A 37 -36.24 4.52 28.77
C ASN A 37 -36.31 5.59 29.88
N ALA A 38 -35.21 5.82 30.60
CA ALA A 38 -35.13 6.87 31.61
C ALA A 38 -35.35 8.28 31.04
N ALA A 39 -34.82 8.55 29.83
CA ALA A 39 -35.08 9.79 29.11
C ALA A 39 -36.56 9.91 28.68
N ASN A 40 -37.18 8.82 28.22
CA ASN A 40 -38.59 8.84 27.80
C ASN A 40 -39.57 8.97 28.99
N ASP A 41 -39.18 8.50 30.18
CA ASP A 41 -39.97 8.58 31.42
C ASP A 41 -39.74 9.88 32.21
N ALA A 42 -38.79 10.72 31.78
CA ALA A 42 -38.46 11.98 32.47
C ALA A 42 -39.62 12.98 32.43
N THR A 43 -40.03 13.49 33.59
CA THR A 43 -41.16 14.42 33.73
C THR A 43 -40.75 15.90 33.68
N ASP A 44 -39.46 16.20 33.66
CA ASP A 44 -38.91 17.55 33.63
C ASP A 44 -37.70 17.66 32.67
N MET A 45 -37.46 18.87 32.19
CA MET A 45 -36.45 19.15 31.16
C MET A 45 -35.00 19.06 31.65
N GLU A 46 -34.74 19.20 32.95
CA GLU A 46 -33.38 19.06 33.49
C GLU A 46 -32.97 17.59 33.54
N THR A 47 -33.86 16.73 34.05
CA THR A 47 -33.67 15.28 34.07
C THR A 47 -33.56 14.70 32.65
N TYR A 48 -34.37 15.20 31.73
CA TYR A 48 -34.29 14.79 30.32
C TYR A 48 -32.93 15.13 29.68
N LYS A 49 -32.37 16.32 29.96
CA LYS A 49 -31.04 16.71 29.46
C LYS A 49 -29.92 15.86 30.05
N LEU A 50 -29.97 15.57 31.36
CA LEU A 50 -28.99 14.70 32.00
C LEU A 50 -28.92 13.32 31.34
N HIS A 51 -30.08 12.72 31.01
CA HIS A 51 -30.11 11.45 30.31
C HIS A 51 -29.68 11.55 28.84
N LEU A 52 -29.88 12.68 28.18
CA LEU A 52 -29.32 12.90 26.84
C LEU A 52 -27.80 12.98 26.86
N ASP A 53 -27.21 13.69 27.83
CA ASP A 53 -25.75 13.81 27.98
C ASP A 53 -25.15 12.43 28.35
N GLU A 54 -25.83 11.66 29.21
CA GLU A 54 -25.46 10.27 29.51
C GLU A 54 -25.54 9.39 28.26
N PHE A 55 -26.60 9.53 27.46
CA PHE A 55 -26.77 8.76 26.23
C PHE A 55 -25.72 9.10 25.18
N GLU A 56 -25.41 10.38 25.01
CA GLU A 56 -24.35 10.85 24.11
C GLU A 56 -23.01 10.15 24.42
N SER A 57 -22.66 10.02 25.70
CA SER A 57 -21.43 9.32 26.10
C SER A 57 -21.39 7.83 25.70
N LEU A 58 -22.55 7.19 25.58
CA LEU A 58 -22.69 5.79 25.12
C LEU A 58 -22.64 5.66 23.60
N THR A 59 -22.84 6.76 22.86
CA THR A 59 -22.72 6.77 21.40
C THR A 59 -21.28 6.95 20.91
N VAL A 60 -20.34 7.21 21.82
CA VAL A 60 -18.91 7.31 21.51
C VAL A 60 -18.27 5.93 21.65
N GLU A 61 -17.85 5.33 20.54
CA GLU A 61 -17.10 4.08 20.58
C GLU A 61 -15.74 4.28 21.28
N ASP A 62 -15.56 3.62 22.43
CA ASP A 62 -14.28 3.56 23.12
C ASP A 62 -13.36 2.53 22.43
N TYR A 63 -12.80 2.95 21.29
CA TYR A 63 -11.81 2.18 20.54
C TYR A 63 -10.51 1.91 21.32
N THR A 64 -10.35 2.39 22.57
CA THR A 64 -9.09 2.25 23.31
C THR A 64 -8.90 0.87 23.94
N LYS A 65 -10.00 0.17 24.31
CA LYS A 65 -9.93 -1.13 25.00
C LYS A 65 -9.88 -2.35 24.07
N VAL A 66 -10.54 -2.29 22.91
CA VAL A 66 -10.74 -3.48 22.05
C VAL A 66 -9.47 -3.90 21.31
N ILE A 67 -8.62 -2.95 20.91
CA ILE A 67 -7.36 -3.26 20.20
C ILE A 67 -6.24 -3.70 21.14
N GLN A 68 -6.02 -3.01 22.28
CA GLN A 68 -4.91 -3.36 23.18
C GLN A 68 -5.05 -4.77 23.75
N ASP A 69 -6.29 -5.20 23.99
CA ASP A 69 -6.60 -6.55 24.50
C ASP A 69 -6.45 -7.64 23.43
N LYS A 70 -6.61 -7.29 22.14
CA LYS A 70 -6.54 -8.24 21.01
C LYS A 70 -5.22 -8.18 20.23
N CYS A 71 -4.43 -7.12 20.38
CA CYS A 71 -3.19 -6.88 19.67
C CYS A 71 -2.17 -6.15 20.56
N GLU A 72 -1.17 -6.88 21.05
CA GLU A 72 -0.09 -6.35 21.89
C GLU A 72 0.78 -5.27 21.19
N PHE A 73 0.71 -5.23 19.85
CA PHE A 73 1.52 -4.33 19.02
C PHE A 73 0.91 -2.95 18.84
N ILE A 74 -0.26 -2.66 19.41
CA ILE A 74 -0.90 -1.35 19.25
C ILE A 74 -1.08 -0.69 20.61
N TYR A 75 -0.62 0.55 20.72
CA TYR A 75 -0.81 1.42 21.86
C TYR A 75 -1.80 2.53 21.49
N VAL A 76 -2.69 2.89 22.42
CA VAL A 76 -3.64 3.98 22.22
C VAL A 76 -3.29 5.07 23.21
N ASN A 77 -3.14 6.30 22.73
CA ASN A 77 -2.92 7.44 23.59
C ASN A 77 -4.26 7.87 24.22
N PRO A 78 -4.44 7.73 25.55
CA PRO A 78 -5.73 8.04 26.18
C PRO A 78 -6.13 9.51 26.09
N SER A 79 -5.17 10.42 25.90
CA SER A 79 -5.47 11.86 25.83
C SER A 79 -5.87 12.34 24.44
N SER A 80 -5.38 11.69 23.37
CA SER A 80 -5.66 12.10 21.99
C SER A 80 -6.53 11.11 21.22
N GLY A 81 -6.67 9.87 21.70
CA GLY A 81 -7.36 8.79 20.99
C GLY A 81 -6.54 8.22 19.81
N ASP A 82 -5.31 8.70 19.59
CA ASP A 82 -4.47 8.26 18.49
C ASP A 82 -3.87 6.87 18.76
N PHE A 83 -3.76 6.08 17.71
CA PHE A 83 -3.18 4.75 17.72
C PHE A 83 -1.73 4.79 17.29
N PHE A 84 -0.87 4.02 17.96
CA PHE A 84 0.56 3.94 17.69
C PHE A 84 1.00 2.49 17.67
N LEU A 85 2.07 2.20 16.95
CA LEU A 85 2.69 0.89 17.01
C LEU A 85 3.52 0.78 18.30
N LYS A 86 3.40 -0.33 19.00
CA LYS A 86 4.15 -0.69 20.20
C LYS A 86 5.07 -1.86 19.88
N VAL A 87 6.36 -1.71 20.20
CA VAL A 87 7.37 -2.76 20.06
C VAL A 87 8.07 -2.92 21.41
N GLY A 88 7.70 -3.96 22.16
CA GLY A 88 8.12 -4.10 23.55
C GLY A 88 7.59 -2.94 24.39
N ASP A 89 8.47 -2.20 25.06
CA ASP A 89 8.10 -1.03 25.88
C ASP A 89 8.15 0.31 25.12
N VAL A 90 8.48 0.28 23.82
CA VAL A 90 8.65 1.49 23.00
C VAL A 90 7.42 1.71 22.13
N VAL A 91 6.89 2.93 22.15
CA VAL A 91 5.80 3.38 21.29
C VAL A 91 6.36 4.25 20.17
N THR A 92 5.85 4.08 18.95
CA THR A 92 6.27 4.89 17.79
C THR A 92 5.84 6.34 17.94
N ASN A 93 6.55 7.25 17.28
CA ASN A 93 6.26 8.69 17.31
C ASN A 93 5.30 9.15 16.20
N GLN A 94 4.93 8.26 15.28
CA GLN A 94 3.97 8.52 14.21
C GLN A 94 2.66 7.79 14.52
N PRO A 95 1.51 8.50 14.52
CA PRO A 95 0.22 7.88 14.70
C PRO A 95 -0.14 7.04 13.48
N MET A 96 -0.80 5.92 13.71
CA MET A 96 -1.41 5.08 12.69
C MET A 96 -2.60 5.83 12.08
N PRO A 97 -2.70 5.91 10.75
CA PRO A 97 -3.86 6.51 10.11
C PRO A 97 -5.14 5.77 10.48
N LYS A 98 -6.24 6.51 10.68
CA LYS A 98 -7.54 5.93 11.06
C LYS A 98 -7.97 4.79 10.14
N ALA A 99 -7.82 4.97 8.83
CA ALA A 99 -8.15 3.95 7.83
C ALA A 99 -7.35 2.62 7.97
N LEU A 100 -6.17 2.66 8.57
CA LEU A 100 -5.42 1.44 8.93
C LEU A 100 -6.05 0.76 10.16
N VAL A 101 -6.35 1.55 11.18
CA VAL A 101 -6.92 1.09 12.44
C VAL A 101 -8.28 0.42 12.18
N ASP A 102 -9.14 1.08 11.41
CA ASP A 102 -10.45 0.56 11.02
C ASP A 102 -10.33 -0.77 10.27
N ARG A 103 -9.37 -0.90 9.34
CA ARG A 103 -9.12 -2.16 8.62
C ARG A 103 -8.59 -3.28 9.51
N ILE A 104 -7.81 -2.94 10.54
CA ILE A 104 -7.37 -3.91 11.56
C ILE A 104 -8.56 -4.39 12.39
N TYR A 105 -9.46 -3.49 12.78
CA TYR A 105 -10.72 -3.84 13.45
C TYR A 105 -11.58 -4.78 12.62
N GLU A 106 -11.87 -4.41 11.38
CA GLU A 106 -12.63 -5.27 10.46
C GLU A 106 -11.98 -6.65 10.33
N SER A 107 -10.65 -6.71 10.22
CA SER A 107 -9.93 -7.98 10.13
C SER A 107 -10.08 -8.82 11.40
N ILE A 108 -9.96 -8.20 12.58
CA ILE A 108 -10.15 -8.85 13.87
C ILE A 108 -11.57 -9.41 14.00
N ASP A 109 -12.58 -8.61 13.68
CA ASP A 109 -13.99 -8.99 13.84
C ASP A 109 -14.39 -10.09 12.86
N MET A 110 -13.77 -10.10 11.68
CA MET A 110 -13.93 -11.17 10.69
C MET A 110 -13.06 -12.40 10.95
N GLY A 111 -12.19 -12.39 11.98
CA GLY A 111 -11.25 -13.48 12.25
C GLY A 111 -10.17 -13.68 11.17
N ILE A 112 -9.84 -12.61 10.45
CA ILE A 112 -8.81 -12.57 9.40
C ILE A 112 -7.48 -12.16 10.03
N ASP A 113 -6.40 -12.78 9.55
CA ASP A 113 -5.04 -12.41 9.94
C ASP A 113 -4.70 -10.97 9.50
N PHE A 114 -4.52 -10.08 10.48
CA PHE A 114 -4.17 -8.68 10.29
C PHE A 114 -2.66 -8.41 10.39
N GLU A 115 -1.83 -9.41 10.73
CA GLU A 115 -0.37 -9.25 10.87
C GLU A 115 0.29 -8.64 9.62
N PRO A 116 -0.13 -8.96 8.37
CA PRO A 116 0.39 -8.29 7.17
C PRO A 116 0.24 -6.77 7.19
N LEU A 117 -0.84 -6.23 7.77
CA LEU A 117 -1.08 -4.79 7.88
C LEU A 117 -0.10 -4.15 8.86
N VAL A 118 0.15 -4.80 10.00
CA VAL A 118 1.11 -4.36 11.02
C VAL A 118 2.53 -4.39 10.46
N LYS A 119 2.91 -5.45 9.72
CA LYS A 119 4.21 -5.54 9.04
C LYS A 119 4.38 -4.46 7.98
N MET A 120 3.34 -4.19 7.19
CA MET A 120 3.36 -3.12 6.18
C MET A 120 3.55 -1.75 6.84
N TRP A 121 2.83 -1.45 7.91
CA TRP A 121 3.02 -0.21 8.67
C TRP A 121 4.43 -0.13 9.27
N THR A 122 4.95 -1.23 9.81
CA THR A 122 6.32 -1.29 10.32
C THR A 122 7.36 -1.00 9.24
N ARG A 123 7.16 -1.47 8.02
CA ARG A 123 8.02 -1.13 6.86
C ARG A 123 7.86 0.32 6.45
N TRP A 124 6.62 0.84 6.44
CA TRP A 124 6.32 2.22 6.11
C TRP A 124 7.05 3.19 7.03
N LEU A 125 7.07 2.93 8.35
CA LEU A 125 7.79 3.75 9.33
C LEU A 125 9.30 3.85 9.10
N ARG A 126 9.89 3.00 8.25
CA ARG A 126 11.30 3.08 7.84
C ARG A 126 11.53 4.10 6.73
N ASN A 127 10.47 4.61 6.11
CA ASN A 127 10.55 5.55 5.01
C ASN A 127 11.20 6.86 5.48
N PRO A 128 12.36 7.26 4.89
CA PRO A 128 13.08 8.46 5.33
C PRO A 128 12.29 9.76 5.10
N LEU A 129 11.35 9.76 4.15
CA LEU A 129 10.55 10.94 3.79
C LEU A 129 9.46 11.26 4.81
N LEU A 130 9.16 10.35 5.74
CA LEU A 130 8.13 10.59 6.76
C LEU A 130 8.48 11.75 7.70
N LYS A 131 9.77 12.01 7.94
CA LYS A 131 10.19 13.13 8.78
C LYS A 131 9.83 14.48 8.15
N GLU A 132 9.90 14.57 6.83
CA GLU A 132 9.61 15.80 6.09
C GLU A 132 8.11 15.93 5.81
N LYS A 133 7.46 14.84 5.40
CA LYS A 133 6.07 14.88 4.93
C LYS A 133 5.01 14.61 6.00
N GLY A 134 5.39 13.97 7.10
CA GLY A 134 4.53 13.77 8.25
C GLY A 134 3.27 12.94 7.98
N GLN A 135 2.17 13.32 8.64
CA GLN A 135 0.94 12.55 8.73
C GLN A 135 0.12 12.51 7.43
N ASP A 136 0.00 13.63 6.70
CA ASP A 136 -0.74 13.68 5.42
C ASP A 136 -0.22 12.62 4.42
N PHE A 137 1.10 12.42 4.39
CA PHE A 137 1.72 11.40 3.54
C PHE A 137 1.33 9.99 3.95
N SER A 138 1.22 9.73 5.26
CA SER A 138 0.74 8.44 5.76
C SER A 138 -0.74 8.26 5.44
N GLU A 139 -1.59 9.27 5.61
CA GLU A 139 -3.00 9.21 5.25
C GLU A 139 -3.21 8.90 3.76
N ARG A 140 -2.51 9.62 2.87
CA ARG A 140 -2.51 9.34 1.43
C ARG A 140 -2.08 7.92 1.09
N PHE A 141 -1.02 7.43 1.75
CA PHE A 141 -0.54 6.07 1.55
C PHE A 141 -1.61 5.03 1.92
N PHE A 142 -2.31 5.21 3.03
CA PHE A 142 -3.37 4.28 3.43
C PHE A 142 -4.63 4.40 2.58
N ASN A 143 -5.01 5.61 2.16
CA ASN A 143 -6.07 5.79 1.18
C ASN A 143 -5.75 5.00 -0.09
N PHE A 144 -4.53 5.16 -0.62
CA PHE A 144 -4.04 4.41 -1.78
C PHE A 144 -4.10 2.89 -1.58
N VAL A 145 -3.63 2.36 -0.44
CA VAL A 145 -3.66 0.92 -0.13
C VAL A 145 -5.09 0.39 0.02
N ASN A 146 -6.00 1.22 0.54
CA ASN A 146 -7.41 0.87 0.75
C ASN A 146 -8.29 1.11 -0.47
N MET A 147 -7.74 1.62 -1.58
CA MET A 147 -8.49 1.81 -2.81
C MET A 147 -9.14 0.50 -3.26
N LYS A 148 -10.44 0.57 -3.52
CA LYS A 148 -11.25 -0.53 -4.04
C LYS A 148 -11.46 -0.39 -5.54
N TYR A 149 -11.72 -1.50 -6.21
CA TYR A 149 -12.01 -1.58 -7.64
C TYR A 149 -13.04 -2.66 -7.89
N VAL A 150 -14.09 -2.31 -8.64
CA VAL A 150 -15.11 -3.25 -9.09
C VAL A 150 -14.59 -3.93 -10.34
N HIS A 151 -14.32 -5.23 -10.28
CA HIS A 151 -13.77 -5.95 -11.42
C HIS A 151 -14.84 -6.16 -12.51
N PRO A 152 -14.72 -5.54 -13.71
CA PRO A 152 -15.81 -5.52 -14.69
C PRO A 152 -16.22 -6.91 -15.19
N LYS A 153 -15.23 -7.79 -15.41
CA LYS A 153 -15.51 -9.18 -15.84
C LYS A 153 -16.27 -9.98 -14.78
N LEU A 154 -15.80 -9.95 -13.53
CA LEU A 154 -16.46 -10.63 -12.42
C LEU A 154 -17.86 -10.06 -12.17
N MET A 155 -18.03 -8.74 -12.26
CA MET A 155 -19.35 -8.09 -12.18
C MET A 155 -20.29 -8.64 -13.25
N LYS A 156 -19.84 -8.72 -14.50
CA LYS A 156 -20.60 -9.28 -15.61
C LYS A 156 -20.98 -10.74 -15.38
N GLU A 157 -20.03 -11.57 -14.95
CA GLU A 157 -20.28 -12.99 -14.61
C GLU A 157 -21.30 -13.14 -13.47
N LEU A 158 -21.20 -12.33 -12.41
CA LEU A 158 -22.12 -12.37 -11.27
C LEU A 158 -23.56 -11.96 -11.65
N VAL A 159 -23.71 -10.97 -12.52
CA VAL A 159 -25.03 -10.51 -12.99
C VAL A 159 -25.61 -11.47 -14.03
N GLU A 160 -24.86 -11.77 -15.09
CA GLU A 160 -25.38 -12.50 -16.26
C GLU A 160 -25.45 -14.01 -16.03
N GLU A 161 -24.46 -14.60 -15.35
CA GLU A 161 -24.38 -16.06 -15.19
C GLU A 161 -24.96 -16.51 -13.85
N GLN A 162 -24.76 -15.74 -12.78
CA GLN A 162 -25.25 -16.10 -11.44
C GLN A 162 -26.59 -15.44 -11.08
N GLY A 163 -27.10 -14.52 -11.92
CA GLY A 163 -28.41 -13.90 -11.74
C GLY A 163 -28.51 -13.01 -10.49
N LEU A 164 -27.40 -12.50 -10.00
CA LEU A 164 -27.39 -11.59 -8.84
C LEU A 164 -27.87 -10.20 -9.25
N THR A 165 -28.45 -9.46 -8.31
CA THR A 165 -28.76 -8.05 -8.50
C THR A 165 -27.45 -7.24 -8.66
N GLU A 166 -27.51 -6.14 -9.41
CA GLU A 166 -26.34 -5.28 -9.64
C GLU A 166 -25.66 -4.87 -8.32
N GLU A 167 -26.42 -4.46 -7.31
CA GLU A 167 -25.87 -4.08 -6.00
C GLU A 167 -25.09 -5.21 -5.31
N VAL A 168 -25.63 -6.43 -5.31
CA VAL A 168 -24.98 -7.59 -4.69
C VAL A 168 -23.76 -8.02 -5.50
N ALA A 169 -23.87 -7.98 -6.83
CA ALA A 169 -22.77 -8.28 -7.73
C ALA A 169 -21.62 -7.28 -7.59
N GLU A 170 -21.92 -5.98 -7.47
CA GLU A 170 -20.93 -4.92 -7.29
C GLU A 170 -20.17 -5.12 -5.98
N ARG A 171 -20.89 -5.32 -4.88
CA ARG A 171 -20.27 -5.59 -3.57
C ARG A 171 -19.36 -6.82 -3.60
N ARG A 172 -19.73 -7.88 -4.34
CA ARG A 172 -18.93 -9.11 -4.49
C ARG A 172 -17.76 -8.96 -5.48
N ALA A 173 -17.91 -8.13 -6.50
CA ALA A 173 -16.88 -7.85 -7.49
C ALA A 173 -15.88 -6.78 -7.02
N THR A 174 -16.19 -6.09 -5.92
CA THR A 174 -15.33 -5.08 -5.30
C THR A 174 -14.16 -5.75 -4.59
N MET A 175 -12.95 -5.39 -4.98
CA MET A 175 -11.70 -5.88 -4.38
C MET A 175 -10.71 -4.75 -4.15
N TYR A 176 -9.75 -4.95 -3.23
CA TYR A 176 -8.65 -4.02 -3.06
C TYR A 176 -7.75 -4.02 -4.31
N GLN A 177 -7.36 -2.84 -4.76
CA GLN A 177 -6.48 -2.66 -5.91
C GLN A 177 -5.05 -3.11 -5.61
N MET A 178 -4.61 -2.80 -4.39
CA MET A 178 -3.28 -3.14 -3.89
C MET A 178 -3.38 -4.33 -2.94
N LYS A 179 -2.58 -5.35 -3.23
CA LYS A 179 -2.47 -6.54 -2.37
C LYS A 179 -1.31 -6.34 -1.40
N ILE A 180 -1.39 -6.97 -0.24
CA ILE A 180 -0.34 -6.93 0.78
C ILE A 180 0.16 -8.36 0.99
N THR A 181 1.47 -8.56 0.91
CA THR A 181 2.08 -9.88 1.15
C THR A 181 2.15 -10.19 2.64
N LYS A 182 2.42 -11.45 3.01
CA LYS A 182 2.59 -11.85 4.42
C LYS A 182 3.71 -11.11 5.13
N GLU A 183 4.70 -10.65 4.39
CA GLU A 183 5.84 -9.88 4.87
C GLU A 183 5.57 -8.38 4.97
N GLY A 184 4.38 -7.92 4.59
CA GLY A 184 3.99 -6.50 4.60
C GLY A 184 4.48 -5.70 3.39
N LEU A 185 4.82 -6.36 2.28
CA LEU A 185 5.15 -5.69 1.02
C LEU A 185 3.86 -5.35 0.26
N LEU A 186 3.88 -4.28 -0.52
CA LEU A 186 2.83 -4.01 -1.49
C LEU A 186 3.04 -4.87 -2.72
N ASN A 187 1.97 -5.45 -3.24
CA ASN A 187 1.93 -6.09 -4.54
C ASN A 187 1.00 -5.29 -5.45
N GLY A 188 1.59 -4.62 -6.43
CA GLY A 188 0.93 -3.81 -7.43
C GLY A 188 1.36 -4.18 -8.84
N TYR A 189 1.14 -3.27 -9.77
CA TYR A 189 1.32 -3.52 -11.19
C TYR A 189 2.21 -2.48 -11.85
N LYS A 190 2.97 -2.94 -12.85
CA LYS A 190 3.77 -2.13 -13.75
C LYS A 190 3.35 -2.41 -15.19
N VAL A 191 3.06 -1.35 -15.94
CA VAL A 191 2.82 -1.45 -17.39
C VAL A 191 4.13 -1.16 -18.13
N SER A 192 4.46 -2.04 -19.07
CA SER A 192 5.66 -1.97 -19.89
C SER A 192 5.35 -2.19 -21.36
N LYS A 193 6.34 -1.95 -22.21
CA LYS A 193 6.33 -2.30 -23.62
C LYS A 193 7.43 -3.30 -23.88
N GLU A 194 7.14 -4.35 -24.63
CA GLU A 194 8.17 -5.30 -25.03
C GLU A 194 9.09 -4.73 -26.12
N VAL A 195 10.40 -4.90 -25.92
CA VAL A 195 11.44 -4.44 -26.83
C VAL A 195 11.73 -5.53 -27.86
N LEU A 196 10.98 -5.52 -28.96
CA LEU A 196 11.07 -6.54 -30.03
C LEU A 196 12.30 -6.42 -30.95
N HIS A 197 13.16 -5.43 -30.72
CA HIS A 197 14.30 -5.17 -31.60
C HIS A 197 15.61 -5.18 -30.80
N LYS A 198 16.71 -5.45 -31.50
CA LYS A 198 18.08 -5.35 -30.99
C LYS A 198 18.97 -4.72 -32.07
N TYR A 199 20.19 -4.35 -31.68
CA TYR A 199 21.20 -3.87 -32.61
C TYR A 199 22.19 -5.00 -32.88
N ASP A 200 22.50 -5.21 -34.16
CA ASP A 200 23.58 -6.10 -34.56
C ASP A 200 24.92 -5.53 -34.10
N ALA A 201 25.77 -6.37 -33.51
CA ALA A 201 27.02 -5.91 -32.91
C ALA A 201 28.10 -5.57 -33.95
N GLU A 202 27.99 -6.10 -35.17
CA GLU A 202 28.97 -5.88 -36.24
C GLU A 202 28.56 -4.72 -37.15
N SER A 203 27.29 -4.66 -37.56
CA SER A 203 26.79 -3.62 -38.47
C SER A 203 26.19 -2.40 -37.76
N GLY A 204 25.78 -2.55 -36.49
CA GLY A 204 25.02 -1.53 -35.77
C GLY A 204 23.58 -1.36 -36.27
N GLU A 205 23.11 -2.20 -37.19
CA GLU A 205 21.76 -2.10 -37.74
C GLU A 205 20.72 -2.66 -36.77
N ARG A 206 19.53 -2.06 -36.81
CA ARG A 206 18.39 -2.53 -36.02
C ARG A 206 17.80 -3.77 -36.68
N VAL A 207 17.82 -4.88 -35.95
CA VAL A 207 17.26 -6.17 -36.37
C VAL A 207 16.23 -6.67 -35.36
N ASP A 208 15.38 -7.59 -35.78
CA ASP A 208 14.42 -8.23 -34.87
C ASP A 208 15.15 -8.97 -33.74
N ARG A 209 14.64 -8.81 -32.52
CA ARG A 209 15.21 -9.46 -31.33
C ARG A 209 14.97 -10.96 -31.39
N TYR A 210 13.74 -11.33 -31.71
CA TYR A 210 13.26 -12.70 -31.80
C TYR A 210 13.19 -13.09 -33.27
N LYS A 211 13.91 -14.13 -33.66
CA LYS A 211 13.94 -14.59 -35.05
C LYS A 211 12.87 -15.64 -35.26
N ARG A 212 11.94 -15.36 -36.18
CA ARG A 212 10.96 -16.34 -36.64
C ARG A 212 11.66 -17.54 -37.28
N THR A 213 11.16 -18.73 -36.99
CA THR A 213 11.59 -19.97 -37.64
C THR A 213 10.49 -20.45 -38.59
N PHE A 214 10.90 -20.91 -39.76
CA PHE A 214 10.00 -21.38 -40.80
C PHE A 214 10.25 -22.86 -41.07
N ASN A 215 9.17 -23.59 -41.34
CA ASN A 215 9.25 -24.95 -41.79
C ASN A 215 9.89 -24.98 -43.19
N PRO A 216 11.02 -25.68 -43.39
CA PRO A 216 11.70 -25.69 -44.67
C PRO A 216 10.90 -26.39 -45.78
N ASP A 217 9.96 -27.28 -45.42
CA ASP A 217 9.19 -28.07 -46.37
C ASP A 217 7.85 -27.42 -46.75
N THR A 218 7.21 -26.67 -45.84
CA THR A 218 5.90 -26.03 -46.09
C THR A 218 5.96 -24.52 -46.23
N GLY A 219 7.03 -23.87 -45.77
CA GLY A 219 7.14 -22.40 -45.71
C GLY A 219 6.27 -21.75 -44.64
N GLU A 220 5.58 -22.54 -43.81
CA GLU A 220 4.76 -22.05 -42.70
C GLU A 220 5.64 -21.60 -41.51
N ILE A 221 5.11 -20.70 -40.68
CA ILE A 221 5.80 -20.23 -39.47
C ILE A 221 5.71 -21.34 -38.42
N ASP A 222 6.86 -21.92 -38.05
CA ASP A 222 6.95 -22.91 -36.96
C ASP A 222 6.98 -22.21 -35.58
N SER A 223 7.57 -21.02 -35.50
CA SER A 223 7.59 -20.22 -34.26
C SER A 223 7.86 -18.74 -34.55
N GLU A 224 7.25 -17.88 -33.74
CA GLU A 224 7.51 -16.44 -33.72
C GLU A 224 8.89 -16.10 -33.09
N GLY A 225 9.60 -17.11 -32.54
CA GLY A 225 10.92 -16.94 -31.92
C GLY A 225 10.90 -16.25 -30.57
N ILE A 226 9.71 -15.93 -30.05
CA ILE A 226 9.52 -15.34 -28.72
C ILE A 226 9.92 -16.40 -27.68
N PRO A 227 10.77 -16.05 -26.70
CA PRO A 227 11.14 -16.96 -25.62
C PRO A 227 9.91 -17.47 -24.87
N GLU A 228 9.92 -18.76 -24.54
CA GLU A 228 8.84 -19.41 -23.78
C GLU A 228 8.71 -18.79 -22.38
N VAL A 229 9.84 -18.49 -21.74
CA VAL A 229 9.90 -17.90 -20.40
C VAL A 229 10.08 -16.38 -20.48
N VAL A 230 9.33 -15.65 -19.65
CA VAL A 230 9.30 -14.17 -19.66
C VAL A 230 10.59 -13.53 -19.14
N GLU A 231 11.40 -14.26 -18.37
CA GLU A 231 12.70 -13.83 -17.85
C GLU A 231 13.72 -13.55 -18.98
N ASP A 232 13.56 -14.23 -20.12
CA ASP A 232 14.41 -14.05 -21.30
C ASP A 232 13.95 -12.87 -22.18
N ARG A 233 12.71 -12.43 -22.00
CA ARG A 233 12.12 -11.30 -22.73
C ARG A 233 12.64 -9.96 -22.18
N LEU A 234 12.55 -8.89 -22.98
CA LEU A 234 13.06 -7.57 -22.60
C LEU A 234 11.96 -6.54 -22.68
N PHE A 235 11.78 -5.75 -21.62
CA PHE A 235 10.73 -4.75 -21.53
C PHE A 235 11.32 -3.36 -21.24
N GLU A 236 10.56 -2.30 -21.51
CA GLU A 236 10.85 -0.93 -21.14
C GLU A 236 9.58 -0.26 -20.55
N PRO A 237 9.69 0.80 -19.73
CA PRO A 237 8.52 1.52 -19.24
C PRO A 237 7.60 1.98 -20.38
N ALA A 238 6.31 1.61 -20.36
CA ALA A 238 5.40 1.91 -21.47
C ALA A 238 5.22 3.43 -21.72
N ILE A 239 5.27 4.22 -20.65
CA ILE A 239 5.01 5.66 -20.70
C ILE A 239 6.29 6.47 -20.87
N MET A 240 7.32 6.19 -20.07
CA MET A 240 8.56 6.96 -20.09
C MET A 240 9.50 6.50 -21.21
N GLY A 241 9.40 5.25 -21.68
CA GLY A 241 10.40 4.65 -22.57
C GLY A 241 11.80 4.82 -21.98
N SER A 242 12.69 5.45 -22.74
CA SER A 242 14.05 5.83 -22.34
C SER A 242 14.17 7.23 -21.70
N GLY A 243 13.04 7.88 -21.41
CA GLY A 243 12.99 9.19 -20.76
C GLY A 243 13.17 9.10 -19.24
N GLY A 244 13.65 10.19 -18.63
CA GLY A 244 13.92 10.26 -17.19
C GLY A 244 15.25 9.61 -16.79
N ASP A 245 15.46 9.48 -15.48
CA ASP A 245 16.69 8.91 -14.93
C ASP A 245 16.78 7.40 -15.21
N ALA A 246 17.98 6.94 -15.58
CA ALA A 246 18.28 5.53 -15.72
C ALA A 246 18.24 4.84 -14.35
N PHE A 247 17.83 3.58 -14.34
CA PHE A 247 17.75 2.76 -13.14
C PHE A 247 18.56 1.47 -13.30
N SER A 248 19.06 0.99 -12.18
CA SER A 248 19.69 -0.32 -12.08
C SER A 248 18.65 -1.42 -12.25
N CYS A 249 19.07 -2.56 -12.79
CA CYS A 249 18.26 -3.75 -12.98
C CYS A 249 19.05 -4.95 -12.45
N GLU A 250 18.89 -5.24 -11.16
CA GLU A 250 19.71 -6.20 -10.42
C GLU A 250 19.00 -7.56 -10.28
N GLY A 251 19.66 -8.62 -10.71
CA GLY A 251 19.16 -9.99 -10.63
C GLY A 251 20.07 -10.94 -11.41
N SER A 252 19.75 -12.24 -11.42
CA SER A 252 20.52 -13.25 -12.15
C SER A 252 20.57 -13.00 -13.66
N ASN A 253 19.52 -12.40 -14.21
CA ASN A 253 19.38 -11.96 -15.60
C ASN A 253 19.38 -10.43 -15.76
N GLY A 254 19.92 -9.72 -14.76
CA GLY A 254 20.00 -8.25 -14.73
C GLY A 254 21.10 -7.67 -15.62
N PHE A 255 21.31 -6.37 -15.50
CA PHE A 255 22.32 -5.63 -16.25
C PHE A 255 23.38 -5.04 -15.30
N ASN A 256 24.63 -4.97 -15.78
CA ASN A 256 25.74 -4.34 -15.05
C ASN A 256 25.76 -2.81 -15.19
N SER A 257 24.94 -2.26 -16.08
CA SER A 257 24.83 -0.83 -16.35
C SER A 257 23.40 -0.37 -16.17
N ASP A 258 23.23 0.84 -15.63
CA ASP A 258 21.93 1.48 -15.52
C ASP A 258 21.35 1.75 -16.92
N GLY A 259 20.03 1.65 -17.02
CA GLY A 259 19.30 1.92 -18.24
C GLY A 259 17.81 2.07 -17.98
N HIS A 260 17.01 1.79 -19.01
CA HIS A 260 15.54 1.88 -18.93
C HIS A 260 14.89 0.53 -19.23
N PHE A 261 15.59 -0.56 -18.91
CA PHE A 261 15.14 -1.91 -19.21
C PHE A 261 14.60 -2.63 -17.98
N ILE A 262 13.46 -3.27 -18.17
CA ILE A 262 12.75 -4.07 -17.18
C ILE A 262 12.94 -5.55 -17.53
N LYS A 263 13.29 -6.34 -16.52
CA LYS A 263 13.44 -7.80 -16.57
C LYS A 263 12.63 -8.43 -15.45
N VAL A 264 11.91 -9.49 -15.77
CA VAL A 264 11.24 -10.32 -14.75
C VAL A 264 12.32 -11.04 -13.94
N GLY A 265 12.15 -11.06 -12.62
CA GLY A 265 13.13 -11.62 -11.69
C GLY A 265 14.19 -10.65 -11.18
N CYS A 266 14.10 -9.36 -11.54
CA CYS A 266 15.05 -8.33 -11.14
C CYS A 266 14.44 -7.27 -10.24
N SER A 267 15.30 -6.68 -9.42
CA SER A 267 15.05 -5.45 -8.67
C SER A 267 15.41 -4.24 -9.53
N HIS A 268 14.49 -3.30 -9.65
CA HIS A 268 14.69 -2.03 -10.36
C HIS A 268 14.82 -0.91 -9.36
N ARG A 269 15.96 -0.20 -9.37
CA ARG A 269 16.27 0.81 -8.35
C ARG A 269 16.92 2.05 -8.97
N LEU A 270 16.40 3.22 -8.62
CA LEU A 270 17.03 4.50 -8.93
C LEU A 270 18.21 4.78 -7.97
N PRO A 271 19.27 5.48 -8.41
CA PRO A 271 20.47 5.69 -7.59
C PRO A 271 20.18 6.37 -6.23
N SER A 272 19.36 7.42 -6.24
CA SER A 272 19.03 8.21 -5.04
C SER A 272 17.61 8.79 -5.12
N TRP A 273 17.15 9.34 -3.98
CA TRP A 273 15.88 10.07 -3.90
C TRP A 273 15.82 11.31 -4.79
N ASP A 274 16.96 11.89 -5.18
CA ASP A 274 16.99 13.02 -6.11
C ASP A 274 16.46 12.65 -7.50
N CYS A 275 16.50 11.37 -7.87
CA CYS A 275 15.92 10.84 -9.11
C CYS A 275 14.41 10.57 -9.00
N VAL A 276 13.83 10.70 -7.80
CA VAL A 276 12.40 10.51 -7.55
C VAL A 276 11.78 11.86 -7.23
N ASN A 277 10.80 12.29 -8.03
CA ASN A 277 10.02 13.46 -7.63
C ASN A 277 9.08 13.07 -6.48
N THR A 278 9.43 13.51 -5.27
CA THR A 278 8.70 13.21 -4.04
C THR A 278 7.50 14.14 -3.82
N ASN A 279 7.14 15.04 -4.74
CA ASN A 279 6.00 15.94 -4.54
C ASN A 279 4.66 15.26 -4.88
N ASP A 280 3.80 15.04 -3.88
CA ASP A 280 2.50 14.37 -4.01
C ASP A 280 1.45 15.13 -4.85
N TYR A 281 1.73 16.34 -5.31
CA TYR A 281 0.80 17.16 -6.10
C TYR A 281 1.26 17.35 -7.55
N LYS A 282 2.30 16.63 -7.98
CA LYS A 282 2.80 16.66 -9.35
C LYS A 282 2.62 15.30 -10.03
N SER A 283 2.12 15.34 -11.26
CA SER A 283 2.01 14.21 -12.18
C SER A 283 3.00 14.35 -13.34
N CYS A 284 3.24 13.27 -14.08
CA CYS A 284 4.13 13.25 -15.25
C CYS A 284 5.57 13.74 -14.96
N VAL A 285 6.12 13.32 -13.82
CA VAL A 285 7.46 13.72 -13.33
C VAL A 285 8.37 12.50 -13.18
N LYS A 286 9.68 12.71 -12.96
CA LYS A 286 10.66 11.63 -12.77
C LYS A 286 10.37 10.72 -11.58
N GLY A 287 10.74 9.45 -11.71
CA GLY A 287 10.59 8.41 -10.68
C GLY A 287 10.12 7.07 -11.25
N LEU A 288 10.20 6.00 -10.45
CA LEU A 288 9.66 4.70 -10.83
C LEU A 288 8.17 4.63 -10.53
N HIS A 289 7.35 4.59 -11.58
CA HIS A 289 5.89 4.57 -11.47
C HIS A 289 5.36 3.14 -11.42
N VAL A 290 4.51 2.87 -10.45
CA VAL A 290 3.76 1.62 -10.29
C VAL A 290 2.35 1.96 -9.80
N GLY A 291 1.38 1.08 -9.96
CA GLY A 291 0.02 1.37 -9.54
C GLY A 291 -0.88 0.17 -9.34
N GLY A 292 -2.13 0.45 -9.00
CA GLY A 292 -3.20 -0.53 -8.82
C GLY A 292 -3.92 -0.92 -10.12
N LEU A 293 -5.04 -1.63 -9.98
CA LEU A 293 -5.85 -2.09 -11.11
C LEU A 293 -6.47 -0.93 -11.91
N LYS A 294 -6.90 0.14 -11.24
CA LYS A 294 -7.46 1.32 -11.91
C LYS A 294 -6.39 2.02 -12.75
N TYR A 295 -5.18 2.19 -12.21
CA TYR A 295 -4.04 2.74 -12.94
C TYR A 295 -3.79 1.98 -14.24
N ILE A 296 -3.64 0.66 -14.19
CA ILE A 296 -3.33 -0.11 -15.41
C ILE A 296 -4.50 -0.17 -16.40
N SER A 297 -5.74 0.03 -15.96
CA SER A 297 -6.91 0.01 -16.85
C SER A 297 -6.90 1.14 -17.89
N PHE A 298 -6.15 2.21 -17.65
CA PHE A 298 -6.00 3.34 -18.57
C PHE A 298 -4.84 3.19 -19.55
N TYR A 299 -4.04 2.13 -19.46
CA TYR A 299 -2.85 1.96 -20.28
C TYR A 299 -2.86 0.64 -21.06
N SER A 300 -2.32 0.70 -22.27
CA SER A 300 -2.07 -0.46 -23.11
C SER A 300 -0.60 -0.88 -23.00
N GLY A 301 -0.36 -2.17 -22.82
CA GLY A 301 1.00 -2.72 -22.71
C GLY A 301 1.02 -4.03 -21.93
N GLU A 302 2.23 -4.53 -21.71
CA GLU A 302 2.48 -5.75 -20.94
C GLU A 302 2.40 -5.44 -19.45
N ILE A 303 1.67 -6.27 -18.71
CA ILE A 303 1.44 -6.07 -17.29
C ILE A 303 2.36 -6.99 -16.50
N HIS A 304 3.05 -6.40 -15.53
CA HIS A 304 3.89 -7.11 -14.57
C HIS A 304 3.36 -6.94 -13.16
N ASN A 305 3.47 -8.00 -12.36
CA ASN A 305 3.25 -7.91 -10.92
C ASN A 305 4.57 -7.55 -10.25
N VAL A 306 4.51 -6.59 -9.33
CA VAL A 306 5.69 -6.01 -8.69
C VAL A 306 5.54 -5.96 -7.19
N PHE A 307 6.61 -6.30 -6.48
CA PHE A 307 6.72 -6.05 -5.04
C PHE A 307 7.35 -4.68 -4.80
N ILE A 308 6.75 -3.93 -3.88
CA ILE A 308 7.28 -2.65 -3.42
C ILE A 308 7.37 -2.71 -1.90
N ASP A 309 8.54 -2.37 -1.36
CA ASP A 309 8.68 -2.13 0.06
C ASP A 309 8.10 -0.74 0.39
N PRO A 310 7.16 -0.61 1.35
CA PRO A 310 6.64 0.68 1.78
C PRO A 310 7.71 1.74 2.10
N MET A 311 8.92 1.34 2.52
CA MET A 311 10.02 2.27 2.78
C MET A 311 10.54 2.99 1.53
N HIS A 312 10.26 2.44 0.34
CA HIS A 312 10.71 2.95 -0.95
C HIS A 312 9.70 3.83 -1.66
N VAL A 313 8.54 4.11 -1.06
CA VAL A 313 7.52 4.97 -1.68
C VAL A 313 7.93 6.45 -1.52
N GLY A 314 8.04 7.14 -2.65
CA GLY A 314 8.45 8.53 -2.72
C GLY A 314 7.30 9.52 -2.79
N ALA A 315 6.25 9.18 -3.52
CA ALA A 315 5.06 10.02 -3.65
C ALA A 315 3.81 9.18 -3.92
N ILE A 316 2.68 9.66 -3.42
CA ILE A 316 1.32 9.22 -3.73
C ILE A 316 0.63 10.39 -4.44
N PRO A 317 0.91 10.60 -5.74
CA PRO A 317 0.36 11.71 -6.51
C PRO A 317 -1.16 11.68 -6.63
N ASP A 318 -1.74 10.49 -6.55
CA ASP A 318 -3.16 10.27 -6.73
C ASP A 318 -3.62 9.04 -5.94
N ASP A 319 -4.32 9.29 -4.83
CA ASP A 319 -5.01 8.30 -4.02
C ASP A 319 -6.43 7.96 -4.56
N VAL A 320 -6.75 8.41 -5.77
CA VAL A 320 -8.00 8.17 -6.51
C VAL A 320 -7.77 7.35 -7.79
N ASP A 321 -6.70 7.61 -8.54
CA ASP A 321 -6.34 6.87 -9.77
C ASP A 321 -5.33 5.74 -9.53
N GLY A 322 -4.67 5.74 -8.36
CA GLY A 322 -3.98 4.57 -7.85
C GLY A 322 -2.58 4.39 -8.43
N ALA A 323 -1.83 5.48 -8.59
CA ALA A 323 -0.43 5.45 -8.97
C ALA A 323 0.46 5.96 -7.84
N ILE A 324 1.61 5.32 -7.65
CA ILE A 324 2.67 5.79 -6.76
C ILE A 324 3.98 5.94 -7.52
N ARG A 325 4.86 6.77 -6.96
CA ARG A 325 6.27 6.83 -7.35
C ARG A 325 7.11 6.21 -6.26
N CYS A 326 8.03 5.35 -6.63
CA CYS A 326 8.95 4.69 -5.71
C CYS A 326 10.41 4.84 -6.16
N LEU A 327 11.32 4.59 -5.23
CA LEU A 327 12.75 4.47 -5.46
C LEU A 327 13.11 3.11 -6.04
N GLN A 328 12.40 2.06 -5.61
CA GLN A 328 12.70 0.68 -5.92
C GLN A 328 11.45 -0.20 -5.95
N TYR A 329 11.41 -1.13 -6.89
CA TYR A 329 10.43 -2.23 -6.94
C TYR A 329 11.10 -3.50 -7.48
N PHE A 330 10.46 -4.65 -7.29
CA PHE A 330 10.93 -5.93 -7.83
C PHE A 330 9.87 -6.55 -8.72
N VAL A 331 10.23 -6.95 -9.95
CA VAL A 331 9.31 -7.59 -10.88
C VAL A 331 9.29 -9.10 -10.63
N HIS A 332 8.22 -9.60 -10.03
CA HIS A 332 8.15 -11.00 -9.63
C HIS A 332 7.41 -11.88 -10.64
N SER A 333 6.59 -11.32 -11.52
CA SER A 333 5.99 -12.07 -12.62
C SER A 333 5.44 -11.16 -13.71
N SER A 334 5.18 -11.74 -14.87
CA SER A 334 4.49 -11.08 -15.99
C SER A 334 3.26 -11.86 -16.44
N LEU A 335 2.26 -11.13 -16.90
CA LEU A 335 1.09 -11.67 -17.60
C LEU A 335 1.34 -11.87 -19.11
N ALA A 336 2.52 -11.50 -19.62
CA ALA A 336 2.89 -11.59 -21.02
C ALA A 336 3.19 -13.03 -21.50
N GLY A 337 3.41 -13.99 -20.58
CA GLY A 337 3.83 -15.35 -20.91
C GLY A 337 4.08 -16.22 -19.68
N VAL A 338 4.76 -17.35 -19.87
CA VAL A 338 5.08 -18.31 -18.80
C VAL A 338 6.21 -17.77 -17.94
N ASN A 339 6.04 -17.83 -16.61
CA ASN A 339 7.08 -17.46 -15.65
C ASN A 339 7.93 -18.69 -15.36
N GLY A 340 9.22 -18.64 -15.68
CA GLY A 340 10.14 -19.77 -15.53
C GLY A 340 10.55 -20.04 -14.08
N SER A 341 10.51 -19.01 -13.22
CA SER A 341 10.86 -19.11 -11.81
C SER A 341 9.73 -18.69 -10.87
N ILE A 342 9.76 -19.21 -9.63
CA ILE A 342 8.88 -18.77 -8.55
C ILE A 342 9.65 -17.79 -7.66
N TYR A 343 9.23 -16.54 -7.67
CA TYR A 343 9.83 -15.50 -6.84
C TYR A 343 8.97 -15.27 -5.58
N HIS A 344 9.57 -15.49 -4.41
CA HIS A 344 8.89 -15.32 -3.13
C HIS A 344 9.09 -13.90 -2.58
N SER A 345 8.02 -13.31 -2.08
CA SER A 345 8.03 -12.00 -1.41
C SER A 345 9.00 -11.97 -0.22
N SER A 346 9.20 -13.09 0.47
CA SER A 346 10.17 -13.23 1.55
C SER A 346 11.62 -12.97 1.14
N THR A 347 12.00 -13.31 -0.10
CA THR A 347 13.36 -13.07 -0.60
C THR A 347 13.61 -11.59 -0.81
N TYR A 348 12.64 -10.90 -1.42
CA TYR A 348 12.72 -9.46 -1.62
C TYR A 348 12.64 -8.70 -0.27
N ALA A 349 11.76 -9.11 0.63
CA ALA A 349 11.67 -8.57 1.98
C ALA A 349 12.99 -8.68 2.75
N ALA A 350 13.68 -9.83 2.67
CA ALA A 350 14.98 -10.02 3.31
C ALA A 350 16.05 -9.09 2.72
N LYS A 351 16.05 -8.87 1.40
CA LYS A 351 16.95 -7.91 0.74
C LYS A 351 16.73 -6.50 1.27
N THR A 352 15.49 -6.03 1.31
CA THR A 352 15.18 -4.67 1.79
C THR A 352 15.38 -4.51 3.30
N ASP A 353 15.22 -5.58 4.08
CA ASP A 353 15.57 -5.59 5.51
C ASP A 353 17.09 -5.42 5.73
N GLU A 354 17.92 -5.97 4.84
CA GLU A 354 19.38 -5.78 4.86
C GLU A 354 19.77 -4.36 4.43
N GLU A 355 19.17 -3.84 3.36
CA GLU A 355 19.34 -2.45 2.92
C GLU A 355 19.03 -1.48 4.08
N TRP A 356 17.93 -1.71 4.80
CA TRP A 356 17.56 -0.91 5.98
C TRP A 356 18.60 -0.97 7.11
N LYS A 357 19.17 -2.15 7.38
CA LYS A 357 20.24 -2.28 8.39
C LYS A 357 21.47 -1.44 8.01
N ASN A 358 21.79 -1.36 6.72
CA ASN A 358 22.92 -0.56 6.24
C ASN A 358 22.61 0.95 6.35
N MET A 359 21.44 1.38 5.91
CA MET A 359 20.98 2.78 6.07
C MET A 359 21.00 3.21 7.55
N ARG A 360 20.57 2.36 8.48
CA ARG A 360 20.63 2.65 9.92
C ARG A 360 22.05 2.85 10.44
N LYS A 361 23.02 2.08 9.94
CA LYS A 361 24.43 2.24 10.33
C LYS A 361 24.97 3.58 9.85
N GLU A 362 24.68 3.96 8.60
CA GLU A 362 25.08 5.25 8.02
C GLU A 362 24.51 6.43 8.83
N ILE A 363 23.20 6.41 9.12
CA ILE A 363 22.55 7.45 9.94
C ILE A 363 23.17 7.56 11.34
N LEU A 364 23.56 6.43 11.95
CA LEU A 364 24.19 6.43 13.27
C LEU A 364 25.59 7.05 13.22
N VAL A 365 26.36 6.76 12.17
CA VAL A 365 27.70 7.36 11.95
C VAL A 365 27.56 8.86 11.77
N ASP A 366 26.66 9.32 10.89
CA ASP A 366 26.41 10.75 10.66
C ASP A 366 25.99 11.48 11.95
N TYR A 367 25.14 10.85 12.77
CA TYR A 367 24.74 11.41 14.05
C TYR A 367 25.91 11.51 15.04
N LEU A 368 26.73 10.47 15.15
CA LEU A 368 27.90 10.48 16.02
C LEU A 368 28.92 11.54 15.59
N ASP A 369 29.12 11.70 14.28
CA ASP A 369 30.00 12.74 13.71
C ASP A 369 29.47 14.14 14.03
N GLN A 370 28.16 14.38 13.91
CA GLN A 370 27.53 15.64 14.32
C GLN A 370 27.70 15.91 15.82
N VAL A 371 27.49 14.91 16.67
CA VAL A 371 27.68 15.06 18.13
C VAL A 371 29.13 15.39 18.46
N ASN A 372 30.10 14.72 17.81
CA ASN A 372 31.52 14.99 18.01
C ASN A 372 31.89 16.42 17.57
N GLN A 373 31.40 16.88 16.41
CA GLN A 373 31.62 18.25 15.94
C GLN A 373 31.05 19.30 16.91
N VAL A 374 29.86 19.05 17.48
CA VAL A 374 29.25 19.95 18.48
C VAL A 374 30.07 19.96 19.77
N GLN A 375 30.55 18.81 20.23
CA GLN A 375 31.40 18.71 21.42
C GLN A 375 32.74 19.43 21.23
N GLU A 376 33.35 19.28 20.06
CA GLU A 376 34.62 19.93 19.72
C GLU A 376 34.47 21.45 19.58
N SER A 377 33.40 21.92 18.93
CA SER A 377 33.03 23.34 18.87
C SER A 377 32.79 23.91 20.27
N ARG A 378 32.11 23.17 21.14
CA ARG A 378 31.86 23.58 22.52
C ARG A 378 33.14 23.66 23.34
N LYS A 379 34.10 22.75 23.10
CA LYS A 379 35.41 22.76 23.76
C LYS A 379 36.24 23.99 23.33
N GLN A 380 36.27 24.30 22.04
CA GLN A 380 36.95 25.49 21.51
C GLN A 380 36.37 26.80 22.07
N LEU A 381 35.05 26.86 22.28
CA LEU A 381 34.37 27.99 22.92
C LEU A 381 34.68 28.16 24.42
N MET A 382 35.07 27.09 25.12
CA MET A 382 35.47 27.17 26.53
C MET A 382 36.96 27.50 26.71
N GLU A 383 37.76 27.41 25.65
CA GLU A 383 39.19 27.72 25.65
C GLU A 383 39.50 29.17 25.22
N LEU A 384 38.47 29.93 24.81
CA LEU A 384 38.47 31.39 24.58
C LEU A 384 37.94 32.13 25.80
#